data_AF-I0Z933-F1
#
_entry.id   AF-I0Z933-F1
#
_cell.length_a   1.000
_cell.length_b   1.000
_cell.length_c   1.000
_cell.angle_alpha   90.00
_cell.angle_beta   90.00
_cell.angle_gamma   90.00
#
_symmetry.space_group_name_H-M   'P 1'
#
loop_
_entity.id
_entity.type
_entity.pdbx_description
1 polymer ?
#
loop_
_entity_poly.entity_id
_entity_poly.type
_entity_poly.pdbx_seq_one_letter_code
_entity_poly.pdbx_strand_id
1 'polypeptide(L)'
;MEVAKLPAMETSQGCPDKKQLIEVQDFFKYTEKAGREFFESLDRDEDGRVSVQDVREVMRRRKLPESYASQFIAAARGPRCWDDFQAYMDEREPKMLRAFTSLEVNPAGQYDLSHIKSTITKLGLSATDDNSKAMMKALGAEADDGFVSYGKFRNFLVLLPEAKLAEVDPSIAWFEAATMVPFGPPAQKDKTGKLLVRAALAGGIASGTTTLMMYPLDTLKTRVQSTAGATIGSIVRSVPDIGVRGLGILPAVSGQFVSHGLRTFAYEGSLNIMKAVTGGAAELQMQGLASGVGTVLGTCIRIPCEVLKQRLQVGRHDHVLDALRVATQTEGVRGLFRGTGALLSREVPFYVFGMMGYAQLKRIFDGSAFGRGGRDLPNWEVIAIGGLAGAIASIATTPADVLKTRIMTAAAGEAVSASALLSSIVQKEGVGALFKGALPRAIWTAPLGAMNFAGYELAKNALNNREKNANAALQEKYLSVEDGSS
;
A
#
# COMPACT_ATOMS: atom_id res chain seq x y z
N MET A 1 -74.68 -28.37 6.50
CA MET A 1 -73.77 -27.53 5.70
C MET A 1 -72.55 -27.30 6.57
N GLU A 2 -71.58 -28.20 6.44
CA GLU A 2 -70.30 -28.16 7.13
C GLU A 2 -69.53 -26.89 6.75
N VAL A 3 -69.01 -26.19 7.75
CA VAL A 3 -67.83 -25.34 7.57
C VAL A 3 -66.72 -26.06 8.31
N ALA A 4 -65.83 -26.67 7.53
CA ALA A 4 -64.76 -27.53 7.99
C ALA A 4 -63.82 -26.80 8.95
N LYS A 5 -63.60 -27.40 10.13
CA LYS A 5 -62.45 -27.10 10.99
C LYS A 5 -61.18 -27.57 10.26
N LEU A 6 -60.32 -26.63 9.89
CA LEU A 6 -58.92 -26.93 9.56
C LEU A 6 -58.14 -27.23 10.86
N PRO A 7 -57.25 -28.22 10.87
CA PRO A 7 -56.56 -28.65 12.08
C PRO A 7 -55.53 -27.60 12.51
N ALA A 8 -55.37 -27.44 13.82
CA ALA A 8 -54.22 -26.77 14.41
C ALA A 8 -52.96 -27.53 13.98
N MET A 9 -52.19 -26.95 13.05
CA MET A 9 -50.81 -27.38 12.85
C MET A 9 -50.01 -26.86 14.04
N GLU A 10 -49.67 -27.77 14.95
CA GLU A 10 -48.57 -27.59 15.89
C GLU A 10 -47.31 -27.23 15.08
N THR A 11 -46.86 -25.99 15.18
CA THR A 11 -45.57 -25.58 14.62
C THR A 11 -44.48 -26.12 15.54
N SER A 12 -43.97 -27.29 15.17
CA SER A 12 -42.63 -27.76 15.51
C SER A 12 -41.60 -26.68 15.19
N GLN A 13 -40.61 -26.51 16.08
CA GLN A 13 -39.39 -25.69 15.94
C GLN A 13 -39.54 -24.16 16.07
N GLY A 14 -39.56 -23.68 17.31
CA GLY A 14 -38.46 -22.89 17.88
C GLY A 14 -37.92 -21.60 17.21
N CYS A 15 -38.57 -20.97 16.24
CA CYS A 15 -38.07 -19.72 15.64
C CYS A 15 -39.22 -18.73 15.34
N PRO A 16 -39.12 -17.43 15.69
CA PRO A 16 -40.24 -16.52 15.53
C PRO A 16 -40.48 -16.20 14.05
N ASP A 17 -41.67 -16.58 13.59
CA ASP A 17 -42.30 -16.09 12.37
C ASP A 17 -42.39 -14.56 12.43
N LYS A 18 -42.32 -13.91 11.27
CA LYS A 18 -42.26 -12.45 11.08
C LYS A 18 -43.42 -11.68 11.73
N LYS A 19 -44.43 -12.39 12.25
CA LYS A 19 -45.56 -11.89 13.02
C LYS A 19 -45.30 -11.72 14.53
N GLN A 20 -44.20 -12.26 15.07
CA GLN A 20 -43.84 -12.15 16.50
C GLN A 20 -42.78 -11.08 16.80
N LEU A 21 -42.19 -10.43 15.78
CA LEU A 21 -41.19 -9.37 15.95
C LEU A 21 -41.82 -7.96 15.86
N ILE A 22 -43.02 -7.77 16.39
CA ILE A 22 -43.72 -6.46 16.40
C ILE A 22 -43.44 -5.71 17.71
N GLU A 23 -43.15 -6.40 18.81
CA GLU A 23 -42.87 -5.78 20.10
C GLU A 23 -41.39 -5.91 20.49
N VAL A 24 -40.81 -4.79 20.93
CA VAL A 24 -39.44 -4.70 21.44
C VAL A 24 -39.18 -5.73 22.56
N GLN A 25 -40.20 -6.04 23.37
CA GLN A 25 -40.10 -7.05 24.43
C GLN A 25 -39.86 -8.46 23.90
N ASP A 26 -40.45 -8.84 22.77
CA ASP A 26 -40.30 -10.20 22.22
C ASP A 26 -38.93 -10.39 21.57
N PHE A 27 -38.36 -9.31 21.02
CA PHE A 27 -36.96 -9.30 20.59
C PHE A 27 -36.00 -9.47 21.77
N PHE A 28 -36.22 -8.77 22.89
CA PHE A 28 -35.39 -8.96 24.10
C PHE A 28 -35.50 -10.36 24.69
N LYS A 29 -36.71 -10.93 24.76
CA LYS A 29 -36.90 -12.33 25.19
C LYS A 29 -36.19 -13.32 24.27
N TYR A 30 -36.26 -13.11 22.95
CA TYR A 30 -35.56 -13.94 21.97
C TYR A 30 -34.03 -13.84 22.13
N THR A 31 -33.51 -12.62 22.23
CA THR A 31 -32.07 -12.37 22.34
C THR A 31 -31.49 -12.88 23.66
N GLU A 32 -32.24 -12.76 24.76
CA GLU A 32 -31.89 -13.34 26.06
C GLU A 32 -31.88 -14.87 26.00
N LYS A 33 -32.93 -15.50 25.48
CA LYS A 33 -33.01 -16.96 25.33
C LYS A 33 -31.88 -17.52 24.47
N ALA A 34 -31.66 -16.95 23.29
CA ALA A 34 -30.58 -17.35 22.38
C ALA A 34 -29.18 -17.06 22.97
N GLY A 35 -29.09 -16.07 23.86
CA GLY A 35 -27.85 -15.75 24.58
C GLY A 35 -27.56 -16.79 25.65
N ARG A 36 -28.60 -17.24 26.36
CA ARG A 36 -28.51 -18.26 27.42
C ARG A 36 -28.10 -19.62 26.86
N GLU A 37 -28.76 -20.05 25.80
CA GLU A 37 -28.39 -21.27 25.07
C GLU A 37 -26.93 -21.20 24.56
N PHE A 38 -26.47 -20.00 24.16
CA PHE A 38 -25.09 -19.83 23.75
C PHE A 38 -24.11 -19.87 24.92
N PHE A 39 -24.42 -19.23 26.05
CA PHE A 39 -23.62 -19.30 27.27
C PHE A 39 -23.48 -20.74 27.77
N GLU A 40 -24.57 -21.49 27.83
CA GLU A 40 -24.57 -22.91 28.20
C GLU A 40 -23.77 -23.76 27.19
N SER A 41 -23.72 -23.36 25.90
CA SER A 41 -22.85 -24.02 24.93
C SER A 41 -21.35 -23.72 25.11
N LEU A 42 -21.02 -22.64 25.82
CA LEU A 42 -19.65 -22.26 26.17
C LEU A 42 -19.22 -22.90 27.50
N ASP A 43 -20.12 -23.02 28.48
CA ASP A 43 -19.91 -23.67 29.78
C ASP A 43 -20.04 -25.19 29.65
N ARG A 44 -18.91 -25.87 29.41
CA ARG A 44 -18.90 -27.30 29.08
C ARG A 44 -18.83 -28.18 30.33
N ASP A 45 -18.23 -27.68 31.40
CA ASP A 45 -18.14 -28.35 32.69
C ASP A 45 -19.37 -28.12 33.58
N GLU A 46 -20.35 -27.35 33.09
CA GLU A 46 -21.63 -27.06 33.75
C GLU A 46 -21.42 -26.44 35.13
N ASP A 47 -20.32 -25.70 35.31
CA ASP A 47 -19.94 -25.09 36.59
C ASP A 47 -20.57 -23.70 36.79
N GLY A 48 -21.35 -23.25 35.80
CA GLY A 48 -21.99 -21.94 35.73
C GLY A 48 -21.03 -20.83 35.29
N ARG A 49 -19.83 -21.18 34.83
CA ARG A 49 -18.76 -20.25 34.47
C ARG A 49 -18.12 -20.59 33.13
N VAL A 50 -17.70 -19.56 32.41
CA VAL A 50 -16.98 -19.74 31.14
C VAL A 50 -15.50 -19.47 31.37
N SER A 51 -14.68 -20.53 31.31
CA SER A 51 -13.23 -20.42 31.46
C SER A 51 -12.55 -20.10 30.12
N VAL A 52 -11.29 -19.65 30.18
CA VAL A 52 -10.46 -19.45 28.98
C VAL A 52 -10.28 -20.76 28.19
N GLN A 53 -10.28 -21.91 28.88
CA GLN A 53 -10.11 -23.21 28.24
C GLN A 53 -11.36 -23.59 27.43
N ASP A 54 -12.55 -23.29 27.95
CA ASP A 54 -13.80 -23.59 27.25
C ASP A 54 -13.95 -22.73 25.99
N VAL A 55 -13.65 -21.43 26.12
CA VAL A 55 -13.64 -20.52 24.96
C VAL A 55 -12.59 -20.96 23.95
N ARG A 56 -11.40 -21.39 24.37
CA ARG A 56 -10.35 -21.87 23.45
C ARG A 56 -10.78 -23.11 22.67
N GLU A 57 -11.49 -24.04 23.31
CA GLU A 57 -12.03 -25.22 22.65
C GLU A 57 -13.12 -24.85 21.63
N VAL A 58 -13.98 -23.88 21.96
CA VAL A 58 -15.00 -23.37 21.03
C VAL A 58 -14.36 -22.65 19.84
N MET A 59 -13.31 -21.85 20.07
CA MET A 59 -12.54 -21.22 19.00
C MET A 59 -11.93 -22.30 18.09
N ARG A 60 -11.34 -23.36 18.66
CA ARG A 60 -10.76 -24.47 17.90
C ARG A 60 -11.80 -25.17 17.02
N ARG A 61 -13.00 -25.45 17.55
CA ARG A 61 -14.12 -26.05 16.80
C ARG A 61 -14.62 -25.14 15.68
N ARG A 62 -14.69 -23.84 15.94
CA ARG A 62 -15.10 -22.81 14.98
C ARG A 62 -13.97 -22.32 14.09
N LYS A 63 -12.79 -22.94 14.17
CA LYS A 63 -11.62 -22.59 13.35
C LYS A 63 -11.21 -21.10 13.53
N LEU A 64 -11.32 -20.57 14.74
CA LEU A 64 -10.87 -19.23 15.10
C LEU A 64 -9.51 -19.28 15.83
N PRO A 65 -8.68 -18.23 15.76
CA PRO A 65 -7.40 -18.16 16.48
C PRO A 65 -7.58 -18.33 17.99
N GLU A 66 -6.80 -19.20 18.61
CA GLU A 66 -6.85 -19.44 20.06
C GLU A 66 -6.46 -18.20 20.89
N SER A 67 -5.71 -17.26 20.31
CA SER A 67 -5.37 -15.99 20.94
C SER A 67 -6.59 -15.11 21.21
N TYR A 68 -7.70 -15.30 20.48
CA TYR A 68 -8.93 -14.56 20.70
C TYR A 68 -9.63 -14.98 21.99
N ALA A 69 -9.44 -16.21 22.47
CA ALA A 69 -10.03 -16.66 23.73
C ALA A 69 -9.50 -15.84 24.92
N SER A 70 -8.20 -15.56 24.93
CA SER A 70 -7.57 -14.75 25.99
C SER A 70 -7.99 -13.28 25.92
N GLN A 71 -8.20 -12.74 24.71
CA GLN A 71 -8.69 -11.38 24.52
C GLN A 71 -10.18 -11.24 24.87
N PHE A 72 -10.99 -12.24 24.54
CA PHE A 72 -12.41 -12.30 24.88
C PHE A 72 -12.62 -12.25 26.39
N ILE A 73 -11.92 -13.11 27.14
CA ILE A 73 -12.01 -13.13 28.61
C ILE A 73 -11.46 -11.85 29.25
N ALA A 74 -10.40 -11.26 28.67
CA ALA A 74 -9.84 -10.00 29.15
C ALA A 74 -10.73 -8.77 28.87
N ALA A 75 -11.37 -8.73 27.69
CA ALA A 75 -12.21 -7.61 27.25
C ALA A 75 -13.55 -7.58 27.99
N ALA A 76 -14.16 -8.75 28.20
CA ALA A 76 -15.46 -8.87 28.88
C ALA A 76 -15.36 -8.79 30.42
N ARG A 77 -14.26 -8.24 30.97
CA ARG A 77 -13.97 -8.16 32.42
C ARG A 77 -14.18 -9.48 33.18
N GLY A 78 -14.01 -10.61 32.49
CA GLY A 78 -14.29 -11.94 32.99
C GLY A 78 -15.79 -12.29 32.97
N PRO A 79 -16.37 -12.65 31.81
CA PRO A 79 -17.71 -13.21 31.73
C PRO A 79 -17.63 -14.63 32.29
N ARG A 80 -17.60 -14.72 33.62
CA ARG A 80 -17.46 -15.95 34.38
C ARG A 80 -18.81 -16.41 34.90
N CYS A 81 -19.88 -15.67 34.68
CA CYS A 81 -21.24 -16.07 35.00
C CYS A 81 -22.18 -15.45 33.96
N TRP A 82 -23.43 -15.89 33.99
CA TRP A 82 -24.47 -15.42 33.09
C TRP A 82 -24.63 -13.89 33.10
N ASP A 83 -24.65 -13.26 34.28
CA ASP A 83 -24.91 -11.83 34.41
C ASP A 83 -23.82 -10.97 33.75
N ASP A 84 -22.56 -11.35 33.93
CA ASP A 84 -21.41 -10.67 33.28
C ASP A 84 -21.43 -10.87 31.76
N PHE A 85 -21.82 -12.08 31.31
CA PHE A 85 -21.93 -12.41 29.89
C PHE A 85 -23.09 -11.65 29.22
N GLN A 86 -24.23 -11.53 29.90
CA GLN A 86 -25.39 -10.78 29.43
C GLN A 86 -25.05 -9.29 29.30
N ALA A 87 -24.43 -8.68 30.32
CA ALA A 87 -24.01 -7.28 30.25
C ALA A 87 -23.04 -7.02 29.08
N TYR A 88 -22.11 -7.94 28.84
CA TYR A 88 -21.18 -7.86 27.71
C TYR A 88 -21.88 -7.99 26.34
N MET A 89 -22.90 -8.84 26.23
CA MET A 89 -23.71 -8.94 25.02
C MET A 89 -24.51 -7.66 24.78
N ASP A 90 -25.21 -7.18 25.81
CA ASP A 90 -26.08 -5.99 25.74
C ASP A 90 -25.30 -4.73 25.32
N GLU A 91 -24.06 -4.57 25.81
CA GLU A 91 -23.18 -3.45 25.41
C GLU A 91 -22.83 -3.49 23.91
N ARG A 92 -22.73 -4.68 23.33
CA ARG A 92 -22.27 -4.89 21.94
C ARG A 92 -23.42 -5.10 20.96
N GLU A 93 -24.63 -5.36 21.47
CA GLU A 93 -25.85 -5.64 20.70
C GLU A 93 -26.13 -4.59 19.62
N PRO A 94 -26.05 -3.27 19.89
CA PRO A 94 -26.33 -2.26 18.86
C PRO A 94 -25.35 -2.29 17.69
N LYS A 95 -24.06 -2.57 17.96
CA LYS A 95 -23.02 -2.70 16.93
C LYS A 95 -23.24 -3.96 16.09
N MET A 96 -23.60 -5.08 16.73
CA MET A 96 -23.88 -6.36 16.05
C MET A 96 -25.15 -6.29 15.21
N LEU A 97 -26.19 -5.63 15.71
CA LEU A 97 -27.45 -5.44 14.97
C LEU A 97 -27.26 -4.50 13.77
N ARG A 98 -26.46 -3.43 13.92
CA ARG A 98 -26.08 -2.55 12.81
C ARG A 98 -25.28 -3.29 11.75
N ALA A 99 -24.34 -4.14 12.19
CA ALA A 99 -23.62 -5.03 11.29
C ALA A 99 -24.58 -5.94 10.52
N PHE A 100 -25.50 -6.61 11.21
CA PHE A 100 -26.48 -7.50 10.58
C PHE A 100 -27.38 -6.76 9.57
N THR A 101 -27.96 -5.63 9.96
CA THR A 101 -28.86 -4.86 9.09
C THR A 101 -28.17 -4.25 7.87
N SER A 102 -26.86 -3.99 7.95
CA SER A 102 -26.06 -3.46 6.84
C SER A 102 -25.89 -4.44 5.67
N LEU A 103 -26.09 -5.75 5.87
CA LEU A 103 -25.76 -6.78 4.88
C LEU A 103 -26.93 -7.22 3.99
N GLU A 104 -27.90 -6.33 3.73
CA GLU A 104 -29.08 -6.60 2.90
C GLU A 104 -29.77 -7.93 3.25
N VAL A 105 -30.50 -7.90 4.36
CA VAL A 105 -31.24 -9.05 4.85
C VAL A 105 -32.45 -9.31 3.96
N ASN A 106 -32.83 -10.57 3.76
CA ASN A 106 -34.08 -10.90 3.07
C ASN A 106 -35.27 -10.28 3.84
N PRO A 107 -36.47 -10.17 3.25
CA PRO A 107 -37.60 -9.57 3.95
C PRO A 107 -37.80 -10.18 5.34
N ALA A 108 -37.60 -11.49 5.50
CA ALA A 108 -37.74 -12.23 6.75
C ALA A 108 -36.64 -11.99 7.81
N GLY A 109 -35.62 -11.18 7.52
CA GLY A 109 -34.54 -10.90 8.48
C GLY A 109 -33.52 -12.04 8.61
N GLN A 110 -33.30 -12.80 7.53
CA GLN A 110 -32.36 -13.93 7.45
C GLN A 110 -31.39 -13.79 6.25
N TYR A 111 -30.23 -14.44 6.31
CA TYR A 111 -29.34 -14.55 5.13
C TYR A 111 -29.48 -15.90 4.44
N ASP A 112 -29.74 -15.83 3.14
CA ASP A 112 -29.71 -16.97 2.23
C ASP A 112 -28.42 -16.98 1.42
N LEU A 113 -28.09 -18.13 0.82
CA LEU A 113 -26.89 -18.32 0.01
C LEU A 113 -26.74 -17.30 -1.13
N SER A 114 -27.84 -16.81 -1.70
CA SER A 114 -27.85 -15.76 -2.74
C SER A 114 -27.42 -14.38 -2.21
N HIS A 115 -27.89 -13.99 -1.03
CA HIS A 115 -27.55 -12.72 -0.38
C HIS A 115 -26.11 -12.71 0.12
N ILE A 116 -25.63 -13.86 0.61
CA ILE A 116 -24.22 -14.06 0.98
C ILE A 116 -23.33 -13.88 -0.25
N LYS A 117 -23.66 -14.51 -1.39
CA LYS A 117 -22.94 -14.29 -2.66
C LYS A 117 -22.93 -12.83 -3.10
N SER A 118 -24.07 -12.14 -3.02
CA SER A 118 -24.17 -10.72 -3.36
C SER A 118 -23.24 -9.87 -2.49
N THR A 119 -23.24 -10.12 -1.18
CA THR A 119 -22.39 -9.42 -0.20
C THR A 119 -20.90 -9.66 -0.48
N ILE A 120 -20.50 -10.92 -0.70
CA ILE A 120 -19.12 -11.28 -1.07
C ILE A 120 -18.72 -10.59 -2.38
N THR A 121 -19.61 -10.55 -3.38
CA THR A 121 -19.36 -9.88 -4.66
C THR A 121 -19.18 -8.37 -4.51
N LYS A 122 -20.01 -7.71 -3.69
CA LYS A 122 -19.90 -6.27 -3.38
C LYS A 122 -18.60 -5.91 -2.67
N LEU A 123 -18.12 -6.81 -1.82
CA LEU A 123 -16.83 -6.68 -1.12
C LEU A 123 -15.62 -6.97 -2.03
N GLY A 124 -15.85 -7.33 -3.30
CA GLY A 124 -14.80 -7.66 -4.26
C GLY A 124 -14.14 -9.02 -4.00
N LEU A 125 -14.79 -9.88 -3.24
CA LEU A 125 -14.33 -11.22 -2.88
C LEU A 125 -14.82 -12.25 -3.92
N SER A 126 -14.15 -13.41 -3.97
CA SER A 126 -14.53 -14.49 -4.90
C SER A 126 -15.83 -15.16 -4.42
N ALA A 127 -16.95 -14.78 -5.03
CA ALA A 127 -18.28 -15.31 -4.74
C ALA A 127 -18.50 -16.69 -5.38
N THR A 128 -17.66 -17.67 -5.01
CA THR A 128 -17.91 -19.07 -5.36
C THR A 128 -18.98 -19.67 -4.46
N ASP A 129 -19.68 -20.66 -4.98
CA ASP A 129 -20.66 -21.46 -4.26
C ASP A 129 -20.04 -22.10 -3.01
N ASP A 130 -18.79 -22.54 -3.11
CA ASP A 130 -18.07 -23.19 -2.01
C ASP A 130 -17.73 -22.22 -0.88
N ASN A 131 -17.31 -20.99 -1.20
CA ASN A 131 -17.03 -19.96 -0.18
C ASN A 131 -18.31 -19.52 0.54
N SER A 132 -19.40 -19.38 -0.21
CA SER A 132 -20.71 -18.99 0.34
C SER A 132 -21.27 -20.08 1.25
N LYS A 133 -21.11 -21.35 0.86
CA LYS A 133 -21.45 -22.51 1.70
C LYS A 133 -20.56 -22.60 2.94
N ALA A 134 -19.26 -22.33 2.83
CA ALA A 134 -18.34 -22.30 3.96
C ALA A 134 -18.73 -21.21 4.98
N MET A 135 -19.13 -20.03 4.51
CA MET A 135 -19.64 -18.94 5.36
C MET A 135 -20.93 -19.31 6.08
N MET A 136 -21.88 -19.94 5.40
CA MET A 136 -23.10 -20.49 6.03
C MET A 136 -22.76 -21.57 7.07
N LYS A 137 -21.82 -22.46 6.75
CA LYS A 137 -21.38 -23.53 7.64
C LYS A 137 -20.70 -22.99 8.91
N ALA A 138 -19.91 -21.92 8.79
CA ALA A 138 -19.25 -21.27 9.92
C ALA A 138 -20.23 -20.71 10.98
N LEU A 139 -21.47 -20.41 10.57
CA LEU A 139 -22.54 -19.94 11.46
C LEU A 139 -23.56 -21.04 11.83
N GLY A 140 -23.29 -22.30 11.47
CA GLY A 140 -24.15 -23.43 11.85
C GLY A 140 -25.47 -23.51 11.07
N ALA A 141 -25.50 -23.03 9.81
CA ALA A 141 -26.70 -23.08 8.98
C ALA A 141 -27.01 -24.46 8.37
N GLU A 142 -26.09 -25.44 8.43
CA GLU A 142 -26.29 -26.76 7.81
C GLU A 142 -27.24 -27.71 8.57
N ALA A 143 -27.62 -27.43 9.82
CA ALA A 143 -28.28 -28.45 10.65
C ALA A 143 -29.82 -28.49 10.58
N ASP A 144 -30.53 -27.44 10.14
CA ASP A 144 -32.01 -27.48 10.12
C ASP A 144 -32.69 -26.60 9.03
N ASP A 145 -32.07 -25.52 8.54
CA ASP A 145 -32.88 -24.40 8.01
C ASP A 145 -32.41 -23.76 6.67
N GLY A 146 -31.14 -23.90 6.28
CA GLY A 146 -30.62 -23.28 5.05
C GLY A 146 -30.47 -21.75 5.07
N PHE A 147 -30.78 -21.11 6.21
CA PHE A 147 -30.64 -19.67 6.44
C PHE A 147 -29.85 -19.33 7.72
N VAL A 148 -29.27 -18.13 7.76
CA VAL A 148 -28.59 -17.58 8.95
C VAL A 148 -29.50 -16.56 9.62
N SER A 149 -29.92 -16.85 10.86
CA SER A 149 -30.68 -15.92 11.70
C SER A 149 -29.76 -14.95 12.45
N TYR A 150 -30.34 -13.86 12.95
CA TYR A 150 -29.62 -12.87 13.76
C TYR A 150 -28.91 -13.50 14.97
N GLY A 151 -29.57 -14.39 15.72
CA GLY A 151 -28.95 -15.06 16.86
C GLY A 151 -27.68 -15.85 16.49
N LYS A 152 -27.69 -16.58 15.37
CA LYS A 152 -26.52 -17.32 14.88
C LYS A 152 -25.36 -16.39 14.49
N PHE A 153 -25.69 -15.27 13.83
CA PHE A 153 -24.71 -14.26 13.44
C PHE A 153 -24.12 -13.51 14.64
N ARG A 154 -24.96 -13.12 15.60
CA ARG A 154 -24.57 -12.47 16.86
C ARG A 154 -23.60 -13.34 17.67
N ASN A 155 -23.92 -14.62 17.84
CA ASN A 155 -23.09 -15.57 18.59
C ASN A 155 -21.69 -15.75 17.96
N PHE A 156 -21.54 -15.47 16.67
CA PHE A 156 -20.23 -15.43 16.02
C PHE A 156 -19.50 -14.10 16.28
N LEU A 157 -20.17 -12.96 16.11
CA LEU A 157 -19.55 -11.64 16.31
C LEU A 157 -19.12 -11.40 17.77
N VAL A 158 -19.87 -11.94 18.74
CA VAL A 158 -19.55 -11.75 20.16
C VAL A 158 -18.18 -12.36 20.52
N LEU A 159 -17.78 -13.44 19.84
CA LEU A 159 -16.49 -14.11 20.02
C LEU A 159 -15.31 -13.32 19.42
N LEU A 160 -15.57 -12.35 18.54
CA LEU A 160 -14.52 -11.57 17.90
C LEU A 160 -14.03 -10.42 18.80
N PRO A 161 -12.71 -10.12 18.85
CA PRO A 161 -12.19 -8.97 19.58
C PRO A 161 -12.78 -7.64 19.10
N GLU A 162 -13.01 -6.69 20.01
CA GLU A 162 -13.60 -5.39 19.66
C GLU A 162 -12.76 -4.61 18.66
N ALA A 163 -11.43 -4.65 18.77
CA ALA A 163 -10.52 -4.03 17.81
C ALA A 163 -10.76 -4.50 16.37
N LYS A 164 -11.11 -5.79 16.18
CA LYS A 164 -11.41 -6.35 14.85
C LYS A 164 -12.76 -5.90 14.31
N LEU A 165 -13.77 -5.74 15.17
CA LEU A 165 -15.07 -5.19 14.76
C LEU A 165 -15.03 -3.69 14.46
N ALA A 166 -14.05 -2.96 15.03
CA ALA A 166 -13.86 -1.53 14.79
C ALA A 166 -13.04 -1.25 13.52
N GLU A 167 -12.08 -2.11 13.17
CA GLU A 167 -11.17 -1.93 12.03
C GLU A 167 -11.67 -2.52 10.71
N VAL A 168 -12.51 -3.55 10.76
CA VAL A 168 -12.86 -4.38 9.59
C VAL A 168 -14.37 -4.56 9.50
N ASP A 169 -14.92 -4.51 8.28
CA ASP A 169 -16.33 -4.83 8.02
C ASP A 169 -16.63 -6.24 8.57
N PRO A 170 -17.67 -6.43 9.40
CA PRO A 170 -18.04 -7.72 9.99
C PRO A 170 -18.19 -8.86 8.98
N SER A 171 -18.55 -8.56 7.72
CA SER A 171 -18.59 -9.54 6.64
C SER A 171 -17.23 -10.04 6.20
N ILE A 172 -16.21 -9.18 6.24
CA ILE A 172 -14.83 -9.56 5.93
C ILE A 172 -14.30 -10.45 7.07
N ALA A 173 -14.56 -10.07 8.33
CA ALA A 173 -14.18 -10.92 9.47
C ALA A 173 -14.89 -12.29 9.44
N TRP A 174 -16.16 -12.32 9.04
CA TRP A 174 -16.91 -13.56 8.81
C TRP A 174 -16.33 -14.38 7.65
N PHE A 175 -16.01 -13.75 6.52
CA PHE A 175 -15.38 -14.43 5.38
C PHE A 175 -14.01 -15.01 5.75
N GLU A 176 -13.14 -14.25 6.41
CA GLU A 176 -11.81 -14.71 6.83
C GLU A 176 -11.90 -15.90 7.79
N ALA A 177 -12.79 -15.82 8.79
CA ALA A 177 -13.02 -16.91 9.73
C ALA A 177 -13.57 -18.18 9.05
N ALA A 178 -14.48 -18.02 8.09
CA ALA A 178 -15.09 -19.14 7.39
C ALA A 178 -14.18 -19.81 6.37
N THR A 179 -13.36 -19.01 5.67
CA THR A 179 -12.57 -19.48 4.52
C THR A 179 -11.10 -19.74 4.84
N MET A 180 -10.60 -19.32 6.02
CA MET A 180 -9.18 -19.42 6.39
C MET A 180 -8.23 -18.67 5.45
N VAL A 181 -8.75 -17.77 4.64
CA VAL A 181 -7.97 -16.93 3.73
C VAL A 181 -7.81 -15.56 4.39
N PRO A 182 -6.61 -15.21 4.91
CA PRO A 182 -6.36 -13.86 5.42
C PRO A 182 -6.40 -12.87 4.25
N PHE A 183 -7.21 -11.81 4.35
CA PHE A 183 -7.37 -10.84 3.28
C PHE A 183 -6.85 -9.46 3.70
N GLY A 184 -6.00 -8.88 2.85
CA GLY A 184 -5.64 -7.46 2.94
C GLY A 184 -6.83 -6.57 2.55
N PRO A 185 -6.84 -5.27 2.89
CA PRO A 185 -7.99 -4.40 2.67
C PRO A 185 -8.52 -4.42 1.22
N PRO A 186 -9.84 -4.31 1.00
CA PRO A 186 -10.48 -4.57 -0.29
C PRO A 186 -9.94 -3.68 -1.41
N ALA A 187 -9.69 -4.31 -2.56
CA ALA A 187 -9.32 -3.65 -3.81
C ALA A 187 -10.52 -2.86 -4.35
N GLN A 188 -10.70 -1.65 -3.82
CA GLN A 188 -11.73 -0.72 -4.27
C GLN A 188 -11.36 -0.21 -5.68
N LYS A 189 -11.98 -0.80 -6.72
CA LYS A 189 -11.71 -0.53 -8.14
C LYS A 189 -11.78 0.96 -8.52
N ASP A 190 -12.54 1.78 -7.80
CA ASP A 190 -12.68 3.22 -8.03
C ASP A 190 -11.59 4.10 -7.39
N LYS A 191 -10.80 3.54 -6.45
CA LYS A 191 -9.70 4.24 -5.77
C LYS A 191 -8.37 4.10 -6.51
N THR A 192 -8.17 3.07 -7.34
CA THR A 192 -6.88 2.81 -7.99
C THR A 192 -6.44 3.97 -8.89
N GLY A 193 -7.32 4.50 -9.75
CA GLY A 193 -6.97 5.63 -10.61
C GLY A 193 -6.61 6.90 -9.83
N LYS A 194 -7.41 7.24 -8.81
CA LYS A 194 -7.15 8.40 -7.93
C LYS A 194 -5.86 8.22 -7.13
N LEU A 195 -5.59 7.00 -6.65
CA LEU A 195 -4.37 6.66 -5.93
C LEU A 195 -3.13 6.83 -6.82
N LEU A 196 -3.18 6.36 -8.07
CA LEU A 196 -2.08 6.50 -9.02
C LEU A 196 -1.78 7.98 -9.36
N VAL A 197 -2.81 8.79 -9.60
CA VAL A 197 -2.63 10.24 -9.86
C VAL A 197 -2.04 10.95 -8.64
N ARG A 198 -2.49 10.59 -7.44
CA ARG A 198 -1.94 11.13 -6.19
C ARG A 198 -0.49 10.73 -5.98
N ALA A 199 -0.13 9.48 -6.25
CA ALA A 199 1.25 9.00 -6.21
C ALA A 199 2.14 9.71 -7.25
N ALA A 200 1.59 10.01 -8.44
CA ALA A 200 2.28 10.81 -9.44
C ALA A 200 2.58 12.23 -8.95
N LEU A 201 1.59 12.92 -8.38
CA LEU A 201 1.78 14.27 -7.83
C LEU A 201 2.77 14.28 -6.66
N ALA A 202 2.68 13.29 -5.78
CA ALA A 202 3.62 13.05 -4.69
C ALA A 202 5.07 12.95 -5.19
N GLY A 203 5.33 12.05 -6.15
CA GLY A 203 6.64 11.85 -6.74
C GLY A 203 7.16 13.10 -7.47
N GLY A 204 6.28 13.80 -8.18
CA GLY A 204 6.62 15.05 -8.87
C GLY A 204 7.02 16.18 -7.92
N ILE A 205 6.21 16.47 -6.90
CA ILE A 205 6.48 17.53 -5.92
C ILE A 205 7.77 17.25 -5.14
N ALA A 206 7.94 16.01 -4.67
CA ALA A 206 9.15 15.57 -3.97
C ALA A 206 10.41 15.86 -4.79
N SER A 207 10.38 15.46 -6.06
CA SER A 207 11.55 15.52 -6.93
C SER A 207 11.82 16.93 -7.47
N GLY A 208 10.76 17.70 -7.76
CA GLY A 208 10.89 19.11 -8.11
C GLY A 208 11.49 19.93 -6.97
N THR A 209 11.01 19.72 -5.74
CA THR A 209 11.53 20.41 -4.54
C THR A 209 12.96 20.02 -4.23
N THR A 210 13.27 18.72 -4.29
CA THR A 210 14.64 18.20 -4.12
C THR A 210 15.59 18.81 -5.15
N THR A 211 15.17 18.85 -6.41
CA THR A 211 15.97 19.44 -7.50
C THR A 211 16.22 20.91 -7.26
N LEU A 212 15.21 21.66 -6.82
CA LEU A 212 15.36 23.08 -6.49
C LEU A 212 16.40 23.30 -5.38
N MET A 213 16.36 22.48 -4.32
CA MET A 213 17.31 22.57 -3.20
C MET A 213 18.73 22.16 -3.59
N MET A 214 18.88 21.10 -4.39
CA MET A 214 20.19 20.59 -4.83
C MET A 214 20.78 21.36 -6.02
N TYR A 215 19.99 22.22 -6.66
CA TYR A 215 20.36 22.87 -7.90
C TYR A 215 21.69 23.63 -7.88
N PRO A 216 22.01 24.40 -6.82
CA PRO A 216 23.29 25.11 -6.73
C PRO A 216 24.49 24.15 -6.73
N LEU A 217 24.38 23.05 -5.98
CA LEU A 217 25.41 22.02 -5.87
C LEU A 217 25.60 21.26 -7.20
N ASP A 218 24.49 20.94 -7.87
CA ASP A 218 24.50 20.34 -9.20
C ASP A 218 25.20 21.23 -10.22
N THR A 219 24.94 22.53 -10.19
CA THR A 219 25.53 23.48 -11.14
C THR A 219 27.03 23.67 -10.91
N LEU A 220 27.47 23.74 -9.64
CA LEU A 220 28.89 23.76 -9.30
C LEU A 220 29.59 22.49 -9.81
N LYS A 221 28.99 21.32 -9.56
CA LYS A 221 29.53 20.04 -10.03
C LYS A 221 29.65 19.98 -11.54
N THR A 222 28.61 20.35 -12.29
CA THR A 222 28.63 20.26 -13.76
C THR A 222 29.64 21.24 -14.37
N ARG A 223 29.74 22.46 -13.83
CA ARG A 223 30.74 23.45 -14.27
C ARG A 223 32.17 22.98 -14.04
N VAL A 224 32.49 22.51 -12.83
CA VAL A 224 33.82 21.94 -12.52
C VAL A 224 34.15 20.78 -13.46
N GLN A 225 33.18 19.92 -13.76
CA GLN A 225 33.39 18.77 -14.65
C GLN A 225 33.51 19.16 -16.13
N SER A 226 32.88 20.27 -16.55
CA SER A 226 32.87 20.72 -17.94
C SER A 226 34.04 21.63 -18.31
N THR A 227 34.66 22.33 -17.35
CA THR A 227 35.69 23.33 -17.60
C THR A 227 37.06 22.81 -17.13
N ALA A 228 37.97 22.58 -18.08
CA ALA A 228 39.33 22.13 -17.77
C ALA A 228 40.07 23.17 -16.90
N GLY A 229 40.58 22.74 -15.74
CA GLY A 229 41.33 23.59 -14.81
C GLY A 229 40.50 24.49 -13.89
N ALA A 230 39.15 24.41 -13.93
CA ALA A 230 38.30 25.22 -13.07
C ALA A 230 38.30 24.72 -11.62
N THR A 231 38.49 25.65 -10.68
CA THR A 231 38.37 25.38 -9.24
C THR A 231 37.03 25.91 -8.74
N ILE A 232 36.46 25.32 -7.69
CA ILE A 232 35.18 25.76 -7.10
C ILE A 232 35.18 27.27 -6.84
N GLY A 233 36.29 27.83 -6.35
CA GLY A 233 36.44 29.26 -6.07
C GLY A 233 36.49 30.19 -7.29
N SER A 234 36.83 29.70 -8.49
CA SER A 234 36.72 30.51 -9.73
C SER A 234 35.31 30.51 -10.29
N ILE A 235 34.57 29.41 -10.10
CA ILE A 235 33.17 29.27 -10.53
C ILE A 235 32.23 30.06 -9.63
N VAL A 236 32.44 30.05 -8.30
CA VAL A 236 31.62 30.85 -7.37
C VAL A 236 31.71 32.35 -7.68
N ARG A 237 32.88 32.82 -8.15
CA ARG A 237 33.07 34.22 -8.54
C ARG A 237 32.40 34.60 -9.85
N SER A 238 32.12 33.65 -10.74
CA SER A 238 31.41 33.93 -12.01
C SER A 238 29.89 33.81 -11.92
N VAL A 239 29.34 33.39 -10.77
CA VAL A 239 27.89 33.29 -10.53
C VAL A 239 27.15 34.63 -10.71
N PRO A 240 27.67 35.79 -10.24
CA PRO A 240 27.00 37.08 -10.43
C PRO A 240 26.87 37.49 -11.90
N ASP A 241 27.87 37.14 -12.74
CA ASP A 241 27.93 37.56 -14.15
C ASP A 241 26.97 36.79 -15.06
N ILE A 242 26.54 35.58 -14.65
CA ILE A 242 25.69 34.68 -15.44
C ILE A 242 24.19 34.94 -15.19
N GLY A 243 23.85 35.50 -14.03
CA GLY A 243 22.46 35.73 -13.60
C GLY A 243 21.66 34.45 -13.32
N VAL A 244 20.59 34.58 -12.53
CA VAL A 244 19.74 33.44 -12.08
C VAL A 244 19.03 32.73 -13.25
N ARG A 245 18.85 33.41 -14.37
CA ARG A 245 18.12 32.92 -15.56
C ARG A 245 18.99 32.06 -16.50
N GLY A 246 20.30 32.31 -16.58
CA GLY A 246 21.22 31.55 -17.42
C GLY A 246 21.59 30.17 -16.87
N LEU A 247 21.23 29.87 -15.62
CA LEU A 247 21.63 28.61 -14.98
C LEU A 247 20.84 27.41 -15.53
N GLY A 248 19.56 27.59 -15.90
CA GLY A 248 18.71 26.50 -16.41
C GLY A 248 17.85 25.80 -15.34
N ILE A 249 17.43 26.52 -14.30
CA ILE A 249 16.61 26.00 -13.18
C ILE A 249 15.24 25.52 -13.68
N LEU A 250 14.59 26.30 -14.55
CA LEU A 250 13.25 26.02 -15.05
C LEU A 250 13.14 24.63 -15.73
N PRO A 251 13.91 24.32 -16.79
CA PRO A 251 13.83 23.00 -17.41
C PRO A 251 14.27 21.86 -16.47
N ALA A 252 15.14 22.15 -15.50
CA ALA A 252 15.55 21.14 -14.51
C ALA A 252 14.40 20.76 -13.56
N VAL A 253 13.72 21.75 -12.98
CA VAL A 253 12.64 21.51 -12.02
C VAL A 253 11.41 20.95 -12.72
N SER A 254 10.99 21.53 -13.85
CA SER A 254 9.83 21.04 -14.61
C SER A 254 10.07 19.65 -15.16
N GLY A 255 11.27 19.39 -15.70
CA GLY A 255 11.68 18.08 -16.19
C GLY A 255 11.66 17.03 -15.09
N GLN A 256 12.18 17.36 -13.89
CA GLN A 256 12.20 16.40 -12.78
C GLN A 256 10.82 16.13 -12.19
N PHE A 257 9.97 17.17 -12.10
CA PHE A 257 8.59 17.03 -11.65
C PHE A 257 7.80 16.06 -12.54
N VAL A 258 7.79 16.29 -13.86
CA VAL A 258 7.02 15.46 -14.80
C VAL A 258 7.59 14.06 -14.89
N SER A 259 8.93 13.93 -14.94
CA SER A 259 9.62 12.65 -15.02
C SER A 259 9.34 11.75 -13.83
N HIS A 260 9.52 12.26 -12.61
CA HIS A 260 9.32 11.46 -11.41
C HIS A 260 7.83 11.22 -11.13
N GLY A 261 6.94 12.16 -11.49
CA GLY A 261 5.51 11.90 -11.40
C GLY A 261 5.08 10.74 -12.30
N LEU A 262 5.53 10.71 -13.56
CA LEU A 262 5.25 9.59 -14.45
C LEU A 262 5.92 8.30 -13.98
N ARG A 263 7.15 8.38 -13.45
CA ARG A 263 7.85 7.22 -12.89
C ARG A 263 7.06 6.58 -11.76
N THR A 264 6.60 7.38 -10.79
CA THR A 264 5.83 6.87 -9.65
C THR A 264 4.47 6.33 -10.09
N PHE A 265 3.80 7.00 -11.03
CA PHE A 265 2.57 6.50 -11.64
C PHE A 265 2.75 5.12 -12.26
N ALA A 266 3.75 4.98 -13.12
CA ALA A 266 4.03 3.74 -13.83
C ALA A 266 4.52 2.64 -12.88
N TYR A 267 5.29 2.99 -11.85
CA TYR A 267 5.73 2.06 -10.80
C TYR A 267 4.53 1.47 -10.05
N GLU A 268 3.67 2.31 -9.47
CA GLU A 268 2.52 1.88 -8.69
C GLU A 268 1.50 1.11 -9.57
N GLY A 269 1.29 1.57 -10.81
CA GLY A 269 0.40 0.90 -11.77
C GLY A 269 0.91 -0.49 -12.12
N SER A 270 2.19 -0.61 -12.45
CA SER A 270 2.81 -1.89 -12.81
C SER A 270 2.83 -2.86 -11.62
N LEU A 271 3.12 -2.35 -10.41
CA LEU A 271 3.15 -3.15 -9.20
C LEU A 271 1.76 -3.70 -8.85
N ASN A 272 0.71 -2.89 -8.96
CA ASN A 272 -0.67 -3.32 -8.73
C ASN A 272 -1.12 -4.40 -9.71
N ILE A 273 -0.78 -4.26 -10.99
CA ILE A 273 -1.08 -5.27 -12.01
C ILE A 273 -0.33 -6.58 -11.72
N MET A 274 0.98 -6.50 -11.43
CA MET A 274 1.78 -7.70 -11.17
C MET A 274 1.34 -8.44 -9.90
N LYS A 275 0.93 -7.71 -8.85
CA LYS A 275 0.36 -8.30 -7.63
C LYS A 275 -0.95 -9.04 -7.91
N ALA A 276 -1.82 -8.45 -8.73
CA ALA A 276 -3.09 -9.09 -9.12
C ALA A 276 -2.87 -10.38 -9.92
N VAL A 277 -1.81 -10.45 -10.74
CA VAL A 277 -1.51 -11.62 -11.60
C VAL A 277 -0.78 -12.74 -10.85
N THR A 278 0.11 -12.41 -9.92
CA THR A 278 1.04 -13.40 -9.30
C THR A 278 0.71 -13.79 -7.87
N GLY A 279 -0.30 -13.17 -7.25
CA GLY A 279 -0.68 -13.46 -5.86
C GLY A 279 0.39 -13.11 -4.81
N GLY A 280 1.42 -12.34 -5.16
CA GLY A 280 2.42 -11.84 -4.19
C GLY A 280 3.68 -12.69 -4.01
N ALA A 281 3.81 -13.83 -4.68
CA ALA A 281 4.89 -14.81 -4.44
C ALA A 281 6.33 -14.30 -4.73
N ALA A 282 6.49 -13.21 -5.49
CA ALA A 282 7.78 -12.68 -5.93
C ALA A 282 7.92 -11.16 -5.72
N GLU A 283 7.52 -10.65 -4.56
CA GLU A 283 7.42 -9.20 -4.27
C GLU A 283 8.69 -8.40 -4.62
N LEU A 284 9.89 -8.94 -4.36
CA LEU A 284 11.14 -8.24 -4.67
C LEU A 284 11.39 -8.09 -6.18
N GLN A 285 11.12 -9.15 -6.96
CA GLN A 285 11.28 -9.14 -8.42
C GLN A 285 10.25 -8.23 -9.06
N MET A 286 9.01 -8.25 -8.56
CA MET A 286 7.94 -7.34 -9.02
C MET A 286 8.30 -5.87 -8.78
N GLN A 287 8.85 -5.54 -7.62
CA GLN A 287 9.30 -4.18 -7.32
C GLN A 287 10.45 -3.74 -8.24
N GLY A 288 11.39 -4.65 -8.53
CA GLY A 288 12.46 -4.40 -9.49
C GLY A 288 11.93 -4.12 -10.90
N LEU A 289 11.04 -4.99 -11.41
CA LEU A 289 10.44 -4.83 -12.74
C LEU A 289 9.60 -3.55 -12.84
N ALA A 290 8.76 -3.28 -11.83
CA ALA A 290 7.94 -2.06 -11.77
C ALA A 290 8.82 -0.79 -11.79
N SER A 291 9.93 -0.82 -11.04
CA SER A 291 10.90 0.28 -11.02
C SER A 291 11.55 0.48 -12.38
N GLY A 292 11.92 -0.62 -13.06
CA GLY A 292 12.48 -0.58 -14.40
C GLY A 292 11.53 0.08 -15.41
N VAL A 293 10.27 -0.36 -15.46
CA VAL A 293 9.23 0.20 -16.33
C VAL A 293 9.02 1.68 -16.05
N GLY A 294 8.84 2.05 -14.78
CA GLY A 294 8.66 3.46 -14.41
C GLY A 294 9.88 4.31 -14.76
N THR A 295 11.09 3.78 -14.60
CA THR A 295 12.32 4.50 -14.91
C THR A 295 12.46 4.78 -16.40
N VAL A 296 12.17 3.79 -17.26
CA VAL A 296 12.21 4.00 -18.71
C VAL A 296 11.22 5.08 -19.13
N LEU A 297 9.96 4.99 -18.70
CA LEU A 297 8.92 5.95 -19.05
C LEU A 297 9.23 7.36 -18.54
N GLY A 298 9.59 7.47 -17.26
CA GLY A 298 9.92 8.75 -16.63
C GLY A 298 11.16 9.39 -17.27
N THR A 299 12.20 8.61 -17.56
CA THR A 299 13.45 9.13 -18.13
C THR A 299 13.28 9.52 -19.60
N CYS A 300 12.43 8.85 -20.38
CA CYS A 300 12.12 9.26 -21.76
C CYS A 300 11.59 10.71 -21.85
N ILE A 301 10.71 11.11 -20.93
CA ILE A 301 10.19 12.50 -20.89
C ILE A 301 11.23 13.49 -20.36
N ARG A 302 12.12 13.02 -19.49
CA ARG A 302 13.16 13.87 -18.87
C ARG A 302 14.28 14.26 -19.84
N ILE A 303 14.60 13.40 -20.80
CA ILE A 303 15.78 13.53 -21.66
C ILE A 303 15.87 14.89 -22.37
N PRO A 304 14.82 15.41 -23.03
CA PRO A 304 14.87 16.74 -23.64
C PRO A 304 15.16 17.85 -22.62
N CYS A 305 14.60 17.76 -21.42
CA CYS A 305 14.83 18.74 -20.35
C CYS A 305 16.28 18.72 -19.84
N GLU A 306 16.88 17.53 -19.74
CA GLU A 306 18.30 17.38 -19.37
C GLU A 306 19.24 17.93 -20.44
N VAL A 307 18.98 17.68 -21.71
CA VAL A 307 19.78 18.23 -22.81
C VAL A 307 19.72 19.76 -22.79
N LEU A 308 18.55 20.34 -22.58
CA LEU A 308 18.40 21.79 -22.44
C LEU A 308 19.11 22.33 -21.20
N LYS A 309 18.94 21.69 -20.04
CA LYS A 309 19.64 22.04 -18.78
C LYS A 309 21.15 22.06 -19.00
N GLN A 310 21.73 21.02 -19.60
CA GLN A 310 23.17 20.92 -19.84
C GLN A 310 23.69 22.00 -20.79
N ARG A 311 22.96 22.34 -21.86
CA ARG A 311 23.36 23.40 -22.80
C ARG A 311 23.41 24.78 -22.15
N LEU A 312 22.45 25.08 -21.26
CA LEU A 312 22.41 26.31 -20.47
C LEU A 312 23.52 26.35 -19.43
N GLN A 313 23.74 25.24 -18.70
CA GLN A 313 24.80 25.13 -17.70
C GLN A 313 26.22 25.19 -18.27
N VAL A 314 26.42 24.92 -19.55
CA VAL A 314 27.73 25.12 -20.22
C VAL A 314 27.92 26.58 -20.65
N GLY A 315 26.88 27.42 -20.59
CA GLY A 315 26.94 28.84 -20.95
C GLY A 315 26.97 29.10 -22.45
N ARG A 316 26.44 28.17 -23.27
CA ARG A 316 26.35 28.34 -24.73
C ARG A 316 25.14 29.17 -25.17
N HIS A 317 24.13 29.31 -24.31
CA HIS A 317 22.90 30.06 -24.56
C HIS A 317 22.36 30.66 -23.26
N ASP A 318 21.81 31.88 -23.32
CA ASP A 318 21.24 32.58 -22.15
C ASP A 318 19.75 32.26 -21.93
N HIS A 319 19.07 31.68 -22.94
CA HIS A 319 17.64 31.41 -22.92
C HIS A 319 17.29 29.98 -23.33
N VAL A 320 16.30 29.40 -22.63
CA VAL A 320 15.79 28.04 -22.87
C VAL A 320 15.22 27.91 -24.29
N LEU A 321 14.49 28.94 -24.76
CA LEU A 321 13.89 28.94 -26.10
C LEU A 321 14.93 29.02 -27.20
N ASP A 322 16.01 29.77 -27.00
CA ASP A 322 17.11 29.84 -27.96
C ASP A 322 17.88 28.52 -28.00
N ALA A 323 18.15 27.92 -26.84
CA ALA A 323 18.76 26.59 -26.76
C ALA A 323 17.89 25.51 -27.46
N LEU A 324 16.56 25.58 -27.30
CA LEU A 324 15.62 24.66 -27.96
C LEU A 324 15.56 24.91 -29.47
N ARG A 325 15.48 26.16 -29.90
CA ARG A 325 15.44 26.55 -31.31
C ARG A 325 16.70 26.12 -32.03
N VAL A 326 17.87 26.41 -31.46
CA VAL A 326 19.15 26.00 -32.04
C VAL A 326 19.24 24.47 -32.08
N ALA A 327 18.94 23.77 -30.99
CA ALA A 327 18.99 22.31 -30.96
C ALA A 327 18.08 21.65 -32.02
N THR A 328 16.86 22.17 -32.20
CA THR A 328 15.90 21.62 -33.17
C THR A 328 16.22 21.98 -34.61
N GLN A 329 16.80 23.15 -34.87
CA GLN A 329 17.18 23.59 -36.21
C GLN A 329 18.50 22.94 -36.70
N THR A 330 19.47 22.72 -35.82
CA THR A 330 20.78 22.18 -36.20
C THR A 330 20.84 20.66 -36.19
N GLU A 331 20.21 20.01 -35.21
CA GLU A 331 20.31 18.56 -34.98
C GLU A 331 18.97 17.82 -35.17
N GLY A 332 17.89 18.57 -35.42
CA GLY A 332 16.53 18.03 -35.45
C GLY A 332 16.03 17.58 -34.08
N VAL A 333 14.81 17.05 -34.04
CA VAL A 333 14.19 16.51 -32.81
C VAL A 333 15.02 15.36 -32.22
N ARG A 334 15.75 14.61 -33.07
CA ARG A 334 16.64 13.53 -32.62
C ARG A 334 17.82 14.03 -31.77
N GLY A 335 18.27 15.28 -31.97
CA GLY A 335 19.32 15.89 -31.15
C GLY A 335 18.94 16.03 -29.66
N LEU A 336 17.64 16.22 -29.37
CA LEU A 336 17.13 16.29 -27.99
C LEU A 336 17.17 14.95 -27.27
N PHE A 337 17.28 13.83 -28.00
CA PHE A 337 17.37 12.47 -27.46
C PHE A 337 18.79 11.89 -27.56
N ARG A 338 19.78 12.73 -27.85
CA ARG A 338 21.18 12.29 -27.90
C ARG A 338 21.63 11.85 -26.50
N GLY A 339 22.17 10.64 -26.41
CA GLY A 339 22.61 10.06 -25.13
C GLY A 339 21.53 9.29 -24.36
N THR A 340 20.33 9.10 -24.92
CA THR A 340 19.22 8.31 -24.32
C THR A 340 19.70 6.94 -23.83
N GLY A 341 20.35 6.14 -24.70
CA GLY A 341 20.82 4.80 -24.33
C GLY A 341 21.84 4.81 -23.18
N ALA A 342 22.75 5.77 -23.19
CA ALA A 342 23.74 5.95 -22.13
C ALA A 342 23.09 6.37 -20.81
N LEU A 343 22.05 7.22 -20.84
CA LEU A 343 21.35 7.67 -19.64
C LEU A 343 20.51 6.54 -19.04
N LEU A 344 19.75 5.83 -19.86
CA LEU A 344 18.93 4.69 -19.45
C LEU A 344 19.79 3.54 -18.90
N SER A 345 20.93 3.23 -19.52
CA SER A 345 21.80 2.15 -19.06
C SER A 345 22.38 2.38 -17.67
N ARG A 346 22.50 3.64 -17.23
CA ARG A 346 22.88 3.99 -15.86
C ARG A 346 21.68 4.02 -14.93
N GLU A 347 20.59 4.65 -15.35
CA GLU A 347 19.48 4.94 -14.45
C GLU A 347 18.62 3.73 -14.14
N VAL A 348 18.35 2.89 -15.14
CA VAL A 348 17.52 1.70 -14.93
C VAL A 348 18.13 0.80 -13.85
N PRO A 349 19.42 0.40 -13.92
CA PRO A 349 20.02 -0.35 -12.83
C PRO A 349 19.99 0.39 -11.49
N PHE A 350 20.30 1.70 -11.49
CA PHE A 350 20.35 2.48 -10.26
C PHE A 350 19.01 2.49 -9.50
N TYR A 351 17.90 2.74 -10.20
CA TYR A 351 16.58 2.76 -9.58
C TYR A 351 16.06 1.36 -9.26
N VAL A 352 16.39 0.33 -10.05
CA VAL A 352 16.02 -1.06 -9.74
C VAL A 352 16.70 -1.52 -8.45
N PHE A 353 18.02 -1.38 -8.36
CA PHE A 353 18.76 -1.72 -7.13
C PHE A 353 18.35 -0.83 -5.95
N GLY A 354 18.06 0.45 -6.19
CA GLY A 354 17.56 1.37 -5.16
C GLY A 354 16.24 0.93 -4.57
N MET A 355 15.25 0.59 -5.40
CA MET A 355 13.93 0.14 -4.93
C MET A 355 13.99 -1.23 -4.26
N MET A 356 14.76 -2.17 -4.81
CA MET A 356 14.95 -3.48 -4.18
C MET A 356 15.67 -3.36 -2.83
N GLY A 357 16.72 -2.54 -2.76
CA GLY A 357 17.46 -2.28 -1.52
C GLY A 357 16.58 -1.59 -0.47
N TYR A 358 15.80 -0.59 -0.88
CA TYR A 358 14.84 0.09 -0.02
C TYR A 358 13.81 -0.88 0.58
N ALA A 359 13.21 -1.74 -0.24
CA ALA A 359 12.20 -2.68 0.24
C ALA A 359 12.77 -3.73 1.21
N GLN A 360 13.99 -4.22 0.96
CA GLN A 360 14.65 -5.14 1.87
C GLN A 360 15.03 -4.47 3.19
N LEU A 361 15.62 -3.28 3.14
CA LEU A 361 15.94 -2.52 4.34
C LEU A 361 14.69 -2.19 5.14
N LYS A 362 13.60 -1.77 4.48
CA LYS A 362 12.32 -1.50 5.15
C LYS A 362 11.83 -2.73 5.92
N ARG A 363 11.84 -3.91 5.29
CA ARG A 363 11.46 -5.18 5.93
C ARG A 363 12.33 -5.57 7.12
N ILE A 364 13.62 -5.25 7.07
CA ILE A 364 14.56 -5.51 8.16
C ILE A 364 14.26 -4.58 9.34
N PHE A 365 14.06 -3.28 9.06
CA PHE A 365 13.85 -2.27 10.09
C PHE A 365 12.45 -2.27 10.70
N ASP A 366 11.42 -2.65 9.94
CA ASP A 366 10.05 -2.83 10.44
C ASP A 366 9.85 -4.16 11.18
N GLY A 367 10.83 -5.08 11.12
CA GLY A 367 10.81 -6.37 11.81
C GLY A 367 10.07 -7.48 11.06
N SER A 368 9.44 -7.17 9.92
CA SER A 368 8.72 -8.15 9.09
C SER A 368 9.63 -9.22 8.51
N ALA A 369 10.91 -8.92 8.27
CA ALA A 369 11.91 -9.89 7.86
C ALA A 369 12.18 -10.98 8.92
N PHE A 370 11.91 -10.67 10.20
CA PHE A 370 12.17 -11.57 11.34
C PHE A 370 10.89 -12.14 11.95
N GLY A 371 9.75 -12.04 11.27
CA GLY A 371 8.47 -12.56 11.75
C GLY A 371 7.86 -11.81 12.94
N ARG A 372 8.39 -10.62 13.28
CA ARG A 372 7.76 -9.70 14.24
C ARG A 372 6.72 -8.90 13.47
N GLY A 373 5.43 -9.01 13.84
CA GLY A 373 4.35 -8.26 13.20
C GLY A 373 4.75 -6.80 13.02
N GLY A 374 4.90 -6.37 11.76
CA GLY A 374 5.70 -5.20 11.40
C GLY A 374 5.30 -3.92 12.14
N ARG A 375 6.29 -3.12 12.55
CA ARG A 375 6.06 -1.81 13.17
C ARG A 375 5.95 -0.71 12.12
N ASP A 376 5.15 0.31 12.41
CA ASP A 376 5.16 1.54 11.62
C ASP A 376 6.46 2.33 11.88
N LEU A 377 7.19 2.62 10.81
CA LEU A 377 8.46 3.34 10.88
C LEU A 377 8.20 4.85 10.94
N PRO A 378 8.81 5.59 11.89
CA PRO A 378 8.72 7.04 11.91
C PRO A 378 9.40 7.66 10.68
N ASN A 379 8.96 8.86 10.28
CA ASN A 379 9.41 9.51 9.04
C ASN A 379 10.95 9.59 8.93
N TRP A 380 11.66 9.88 10.01
CA TRP A 380 13.12 10.00 9.99
C TRP A 380 13.82 8.66 9.70
N GLU A 381 13.27 7.53 10.14
CA GLU A 381 13.80 6.20 9.83
C GLU A 381 13.59 5.86 8.36
N VAL A 382 12.43 6.18 7.81
CA VAL A 382 12.15 6.01 6.38
C VAL A 382 13.11 6.83 5.52
N ILE A 383 13.42 8.06 5.94
CA ILE A 383 14.40 8.92 5.29
C ILE A 383 15.81 8.32 5.36
N ALA A 384 16.23 7.84 6.54
CA ALA A 384 17.53 7.21 6.73
C ALA A 384 17.68 5.93 5.88
N ILE A 385 16.64 5.09 5.84
CA ILE A 385 16.56 3.88 5.02
C ILE A 385 16.64 4.24 3.54
N GLY A 386 15.93 5.30 3.10
CA GLY A 386 16.01 5.80 1.72
C GLY A 386 17.41 6.27 1.32
N GLY A 387 18.10 6.98 2.23
CA GLY A 387 19.49 7.40 2.02
C GLY A 387 20.45 6.20 1.94
N LEU A 388 20.31 5.23 2.85
CA LEU A 388 21.11 4.00 2.86
C LEU A 388 20.86 3.14 1.60
N ALA A 389 19.61 3.00 1.19
CA ALA A 389 19.24 2.31 -0.05
C ALA A 389 19.88 2.97 -1.27
N GLY A 390 19.85 4.31 -1.35
CA GLY A 390 20.52 5.07 -2.40
C GLY A 390 22.04 4.88 -2.41
N ALA A 391 22.67 4.86 -1.24
CA ALA A 391 24.10 4.58 -1.10
C ALA A 391 24.45 3.16 -1.58
N ILE A 392 23.72 2.15 -1.13
CA ILE A 392 23.92 0.75 -1.56
C ILE A 392 23.71 0.62 -3.07
N ALA A 393 22.66 1.21 -3.63
CA ALA A 393 22.40 1.20 -5.07
C ALA A 393 23.52 1.86 -5.87
N SER A 394 24.09 2.95 -5.36
CA SER A 394 25.22 3.62 -6.00
C SER A 394 26.47 2.74 -6.03
N ILE A 395 26.76 2.01 -4.95
CA ILE A 395 27.88 1.07 -4.86
C ILE A 395 27.65 -0.11 -5.82
N ALA A 396 26.45 -0.70 -5.77
CA ALA A 396 26.07 -1.82 -6.65
C ALA A 396 26.14 -1.47 -8.14
N THR A 397 25.87 -0.22 -8.50
CA THR A 397 25.93 0.27 -9.90
C THR A 397 27.26 0.92 -10.28
N THR A 398 28.26 0.94 -9.38
CA THR A 398 29.57 1.53 -9.69
C THR A 398 30.32 0.76 -10.79
N PRO A 399 30.35 -0.58 -10.81
CA PRO A 399 31.00 -1.32 -11.90
C PRO A 399 30.44 -0.99 -13.29
N ALA A 400 29.11 -0.86 -13.40
CA ALA A 400 28.44 -0.51 -14.66
C ALA A 400 28.83 0.91 -15.12
N ASP A 401 28.96 1.86 -14.19
CA ASP A 401 29.37 3.23 -14.52
C ASP A 401 30.86 3.34 -14.85
N VAL A 402 31.74 2.58 -14.19
CA VAL A 402 33.16 2.51 -14.57
C VAL A 402 33.30 1.95 -15.99
N LEU A 403 32.57 0.88 -16.32
CA LEU A 403 32.61 0.30 -17.65
C LEU A 403 32.11 1.30 -18.71
N LYS A 404 30.96 1.94 -18.46
CA LYS A 404 30.41 2.96 -19.35
C LYS A 404 31.36 4.14 -19.56
N THR A 405 31.93 4.68 -18.48
CA THR A 405 32.84 5.82 -18.57
C THR A 405 34.09 5.46 -19.38
N ARG A 406 34.69 4.30 -19.15
CA ARG A 406 35.84 3.80 -19.93
C ARG A 406 35.50 3.65 -21.43
N ILE A 407 34.32 3.12 -21.76
CA ILE A 407 33.84 3.04 -23.15
C ILE A 407 33.69 4.44 -23.77
N MET A 408 33.10 5.39 -23.03
CA MET A 408 32.88 6.75 -23.52
C MET A 408 34.17 7.58 -23.64
N THR A 409 35.23 7.22 -22.91
CA THR A 409 36.54 7.88 -22.96
C THR A 409 37.58 7.16 -23.83
N ALA A 410 37.22 6.02 -24.44
CA ALA A 410 38.12 5.31 -25.35
C ALA A 410 38.42 6.17 -26.60
N ALA A 411 39.63 6.03 -27.15
CA ALA A 411 40.03 6.79 -28.32
C ALA A 411 39.11 6.47 -29.51
N ALA A 412 38.77 7.49 -30.31
CA ALA A 412 37.84 7.36 -31.43
C ALA A 412 38.34 6.32 -32.44
N GLY A 413 37.61 5.22 -32.61
CA GLY A 413 37.92 4.15 -33.57
C GLY A 413 38.04 2.75 -32.96
N GLU A 414 38.21 2.62 -31.64
CA GLU A 414 38.20 1.32 -30.96
C GLU A 414 36.77 0.93 -30.57
N ALA A 415 36.11 0.13 -31.41
CA ALA A 415 34.88 -0.56 -31.02
C ALA A 415 35.21 -1.68 -30.02
N VAL A 416 35.43 -1.32 -28.75
CA VAL A 416 35.74 -2.30 -27.71
C VAL A 416 34.44 -2.92 -27.20
N SER A 417 34.32 -4.24 -27.35
CA SER A 417 33.22 -4.99 -26.74
C SER A 417 33.22 -4.78 -25.21
N ALA A 418 32.06 -4.49 -24.63
CA ALA A 418 31.91 -4.23 -23.20
C ALA A 418 32.41 -5.42 -22.34
N SER A 419 32.24 -6.65 -22.81
CA SER A 419 32.77 -7.84 -22.14
C SER A 419 34.29 -7.94 -22.22
N ALA A 420 34.89 -7.59 -23.36
CA ALA A 420 36.34 -7.58 -23.53
C ALA A 420 37.01 -6.50 -22.66
N LEU A 421 36.39 -5.31 -22.56
CA LEU A 421 36.84 -4.25 -21.68
C LEU A 421 36.72 -4.63 -20.20
N LEU A 422 35.61 -5.25 -19.81
CA LEU A 422 35.42 -5.74 -18.44
C LEU A 422 36.49 -6.77 -18.05
N SER A 423 36.74 -7.75 -18.92
CA SER A 423 37.81 -8.74 -18.72
C SER A 423 39.19 -8.10 -18.65
N SER A 424 39.47 -7.12 -19.52
CA SER A 424 40.73 -6.36 -19.51
C SER A 424 40.92 -5.57 -18.20
N ILE A 425 39.87 -4.91 -17.69
CA ILE A 425 39.95 -4.17 -16.42
C ILE A 425 40.21 -5.13 -15.26
N VAL A 426 39.48 -6.25 -15.20
CA VAL A 426 39.65 -7.24 -14.12
C VAL A 426 41.04 -7.88 -14.16
N GLN A 427 41.56 -8.19 -15.34
CA GLN A 427 42.89 -8.80 -15.50
C GLN A 427 44.04 -7.82 -15.27
N LYS A 428 43.92 -6.56 -15.70
CA LYS A 428 45.01 -5.57 -15.65
C LYS A 428 45.01 -4.70 -14.41
N GLU A 429 43.83 -4.31 -13.92
CA GLU A 429 43.69 -3.40 -12.77
C GLU A 429 43.07 -4.06 -11.52
N GLY A 430 42.56 -5.29 -11.65
CA GLY A 430 41.90 -6.03 -10.58
C GLY A 430 40.44 -5.63 -10.36
N VAL A 431 39.71 -6.44 -9.58
CA VAL A 431 38.28 -6.24 -9.28
C VAL A 431 38.03 -4.91 -8.54
N GLY A 432 38.97 -4.46 -7.70
CA GLY A 432 38.87 -3.19 -6.98
C GLY A 432 38.81 -1.96 -7.90
N ALA A 433 39.32 -2.06 -9.13
CA ALA A 433 39.24 -0.99 -10.12
C ALA A 433 37.80 -0.68 -10.55
N LEU A 434 36.91 -1.68 -10.52
CA LEU A 434 35.48 -1.52 -10.84
C LEU A 434 34.70 -0.73 -9.79
N PHE A 435 35.26 -0.58 -8.58
CA PHE A 435 34.66 0.18 -7.49
C PHE A 435 35.39 1.50 -7.20
N LYS A 436 36.36 1.88 -8.03
CA LYS A 436 37.03 3.20 -7.93
C LYS A 436 35.97 4.30 -8.04
N GLY A 437 35.85 5.12 -7.00
CA GLY A 437 34.85 6.20 -6.92
C GLY A 437 33.50 5.81 -6.29
N ALA A 438 33.32 4.57 -5.83
CA ALA A 438 32.08 4.12 -5.18
C ALA A 438 31.75 4.94 -3.92
N LEU A 439 32.73 5.21 -3.06
CA LEU A 439 32.52 5.95 -1.81
C LEU A 439 32.13 7.42 -2.05
N PRO A 440 32.86 8.22 -2.85
CA PRO A 440 32.42 9.58 -3.22
C PRO A 440 31.02 9.62 -3.84
N ARG A 441 30.69 8.61 -4.66
CA ARG A 441 29.38 8.50 -5.27
C ARG A 441 28.29 8.20 -4.23
N ALA A 442 28.53 7.27 -3.31
CA ALA A 442 27.60 6.95 -2.24
C ALA A 442 27.30 8.16 -1.35
N ILE A 443 28.34 8.93 -0.99
CA ILE A 443 28.19 10.16 -0.21
C ILE A 443 27.34 11.20 -0.97
N TRP A 444 27.55 11.35 -2.28
CA TRP A 444 26.76 12.28 -3.10
C TRP A 444 25.31 11.82 -3.31
N THR A 445 25.09 10.51 -3.41
CA THR A 445 23.78 9.93 -3.73
C THR A 445 22.92 9.75 -2.48
N ALA A 446 23.49 9.59 -1.30
CA ALA A 446 22.74 9.39 -0.06
C ALA A 446 21.72 10.52 0.22
N PRO A 447 22.06 11.83 0.12
CA PRO A 447 21.08 12.90 0.30
C PRO A 447 19.96 12.86 -0.74
N LEU A 448 20.29 12.54 -1.99
CA LEU A 448 19.33 12.44 -3.08
C LEU A 448 18.32 11.30 -2.86
N GLY A 449 18.81 10.17 -2.34
CA GLY A 449 17.98 9.05 -1.91
C GLY A 449 17.07 9.46 -0.74
N ALA A 450 17.66 10.03 0.30
CA ALA A 450 16.93 10.46 1.49
C ALA A 450 15.78 11.42 1.13
N MET A 451 16.04 12.42 0.27
CA MET A 451 15.05 13.43 -0.12
C MET A 451 13.96 12.89 -1.05
N ASN A 452 14.28 12.00 -2.00
CA ASN A 452 13.25 11.37 -2.86
C ASN A 452 12.27 10.53 -2.02
N PHE A 453 12.80 9.72 -1.09
CA PHE A 453 11.97 8.86 -0.25
C PHE A 453 11.25 9.65 0.86
N ALA A 454 11.89 10.69 1.43
CA ALA A 454 11.23 11.66 2.31
C ALA A 454 9.99 12.24 1.65
N GLY A 455 10.14 12.71 0.40
CA GLY A 455 9.06 13.34 -0.33
C GLY A 455 7.94 12.37 -0.72
N TYR A 456 8.27 11.11 -1.06
CA TYR A 456 7.24 10.07 -1.27
C TYR A 456 6.44 9.83 0.01
N GLU A 457 7.09 9.66 1.16
CA GLU A 457 6.39 9.33 2.41
C GLU A 457 5.62 10.53 2.97
N LEU A 458 6.17 11.74 2.90
CA LEU A 458 5.46 12.97 3.27
C LEU A 458 4.20 13.17 2.43
N ALA A 459 4.29 12.91 1.13
CA ALA A 459 3.15 13.01 0.25
C ALA A 459 2.14 11.89 0.49
N LYS A 460 2.58 10.65 0.74
CA LYS A 460 1.70 9.54 1.14
C LYS A 460 0.97 9.84 2.46
N ASN A 461 1.67 10.39 3.44
CA ASN A 461 1.10 10.78 4.73
C ASN A 461 0.11 11.95 4.59
N ALA A 462 0.44 12.96 3.78
CA ALA A 462 -0.48 14.06 3.49
C ALA A 462 -1.77 13.58 2.79
N LEU A 463 -1.66 12.57 1.93
CA LEU A 463 -2.80 11.95 1.26
C LEU A 463 -3.65 11.11 2.22
N ASN A 464 -3.03 10.29 3.06
CA ASN A 464 -3.72 9.48 4.06
C ASN A 464 -4.44 10.34 5.11
N ASN A 465 -3.82 11.44 5.56
CA ASN A 465 -4.45 12.38 6.48
C ASN A 465 -5.65 13.08 5.86
N ARG A 466 -5.62 13.37 4.56
CA ARG A 466 -6.76 13.96 3.85
C ARG A 466 -7.93 12.98 3.70
N GLU A 467 -7.65 11.67 3.54
CA GLU A 467 -8.68 10.63 3.57
C GLU A 467 -9.27 10.43 4.96
N LYS A 468 -8.44 10.40 6.02
CA LYS A 468 -8.92 10.35 7.41
C LYS A 468 -9.81 11.56 7.73
N ASN A 469 -9.39 12.76 7.33
CA ASN A 469 -10.17 13.97 7.55
C ASN A 469 -11.46 14.01 6.71
N ALA A 470 -11.43 13.47 5.48
CA ALA A 470 -12.63 13.35 4.65
C ALA A 470 -13.64 12.33 5.23
N ASN A 471 -13.14 11.22 5.76
CA ASN A 471 -13.98 10.23 6.45
C ASN A 471 -14.54 10.78 7.75
N ALA A 472 -13.74 11.50 8.54
CA ALA A 472 -14.20 12.19 9.75
C ALA A 472 -15.27 13.25 9.43
N ALA A 473 -15.05 14.07 8.40
CA ALA A 473 -16.03 15.07 7.95
C ALA A 473 -17.31 14.44 7.38
N LEU A 474 -17.22 13.29 6.71
CA LEU A 474 -18.40 12.53 6.29
C LEU A 474 -19.16 12.00 7.50
N GLN A 475 -18.45 11.44 8.49
CA GLN A 475 -19.02 10.89 9.71
C GLN A 475 -19.72 11.97 10.55
N GLU A 476 -19.12 13.16 10.65
CA GLU A 476 -19.69 14.35 11.28
C GLU A 476 -20.93 14.85 10.52
N LYS A 477 -20.89 14.82 9.19
CA LYS A 477 -22.04 15.18 8.34
C LYS A 477 -23.20 14.18 8.47
N TYR A 478 -22.91 12.88 8.62
CA TYR A 478 -23.93 11.87 8.88
C TYR A 478 -24.56 12.01 10.28
N LEU A 479 -23.75 12.30 11.31
CA LEU A 479 -24.24 12.59 12.67
C LEU A 479 -25.12 13.85 12.71
N SER A 480 -24.74 14.92 11.99
CA SER A 480 -25.54 16.16 11.94
C SER A 480 -26.89 16.04 11.23
N VAL A 481 -27.10 14.96 10.44
CA VAL A 481 -28.39 14.70 9.77
C VAL A 481 -29.37 13.97 10.69
N GLU A 482 -28.89 13.21 11.68
CA GLU A 482 -29.74 12.56 12.70
C GLU A 482 -30.26 13.56 13.75
N ASP A 483 -29.48 14.58 14.10
CA ASP A 483 -29.91 15.63 15.05
C ASP A 483 -30.93 16.63 14.45
N GLY A 484 -31.11 16.64 13.13
CA GLY A 484 -32.02 17.53 12.41
C GLY A 484 -33.41 16.97 12.14
N SER A 485 -33.70 15.73 12.55
CA SER A 485 -35.00 15.07 12.32
C SER A 485 -35.78 14.74 13.59
N SER A 486 -35.54 15.48 14.68
CA SER A 486 -36.31 15.39 15.93
C SER A 486 -37.39 16.46 16.01
#